data_AF-A0A359B0R6-F1
#
_entry.id   AF-A0A359B0R6-F1
#
_cell.length_a   1.000
_cell.length_b   1.000
_cell.length_c   1.000
_cell.angle_alpha   90.00
_cell.angle_beta   90.00
_cell.angle_gamma   90.00
#
_symmetry.space_group_name_H-M   'P 1'
#
loop_
_entity.id
_entity.type
_entity.pdbx_description
1 polymer ?
#
loop_
_entity_poly.entity_id
_entity_poly.type
_entity_poly.pdbx_seq_one_letter_code
_entity_poly.pdbx_strand_id
1 'polypeptide(L)'
;MNKIYVMLIACLLQTISAFPSEPPATEVRAVWLTTNYGLDWPHNKTDVSRQKKELIAILDNLQRHHFNTVLFQVRARGEVFYDSKIEPMSSLIVSGGYGRSAFDPLAFVVEECHKRGLECHAWMVTYPLGGNKHVRNMGAKSLVRKEPALVKKYKGEWFLDPGNPRTDNYLLSLVKEIVTGYDVDGIH
;
A
#
# COMPACT_ATOMS: atom_id res chain seq x y z
N MET A 1 2.08 -51.60 45.31
CA MET A 1 1.30 -50.34 45.33
C MET A 1 2.13 -49.08 45.07
N ASN A 2 3.41 -48.99 45.49
CA ASN A 2 4.22 -47.76 45.32
C ASN A 2 4.64 -47.40 43.87
N LYS A 3 4.65 -48.34 42.91
CA LYS A 3 5.08 -48.06 41.53
C LYS A 3 4.02 -47.32 40.69
N ILE A 4 2.73 -47.47 41.03
CA ILE A 4 1.62 -46.82 40.32
C ILE A 4 1.58 -45.31 40.63
N TYR A 5 1.85 -44.91 41.88
CA TYR A 5 1.90 -43.51 42.27
C TYR A 5 3.08 -42.75 41.62
N VAL A 6 4.24 -43.38 41.48
CA VAL A 6 5.40 -42.77 40.80
C VAL A 6 5.12 -42.55 39.31
N MET A 7 4.40 -43.47 38.66
CA MET A 7 4.04 -43.35 37.24
C MET A 7 2.94 -42.28 37.01
N LEU A 8 1.99 -42.15 37.94
CA LEU A 8 0.97 -41.09 37.92
C LEU A 8 1.57 -39.69 38.16
N ILE A 9 2.56 -39.56 39.05
CA ILE A 9 3.28 -38.29 39.29
C ILE A 9 4.12 -37.91 38.05
N ALA A 10 4.77 -38.88 37.40
CA ALA A 10 5.52 -38.64 36.17
C ALA A 10 4.63 -38.23 34.98
N CYS A 11 3.41 -38.77 34.87
CA CYS A 11 2.42 -38.35 33.87
C CYS A 11 1.81 -36.96 34.16
N LEU A 12 1.62 -36.59 35.43
CA LEU A 12 1.15 -35.23 35.78
C LEU A 12 2.21 -34.14 35.55
N LEU A 13 3.50 -34.49 35.48
CA LEU A 13 4.59 -33.55 35.18
C LEU A 13 4.79 -33.30 33.67
N GLN A 14 4.14 -34.07 32.79
CA GLN A 14 4.27 -33.93 31.33
C GLN A 14 3.16 -33.10 30.68
N THR A 15 2.12 -32.67 31.43
CA THR A 15 0.99 -31.92 30.87
C THR A 15 1.12 -30.40 30.96
N ILE A 16 2.26 -29.88 31.40
CA ILE A 16 2.59 -28.46 31.21
C ILE A 16 3.45 -28.35 29.95
N SER A 17 2.89 -28.76 28.81
CA SER A 17 3.27 -28.09 27.57
C SER A 17 2.80 -26.66 27.74
N ALA A 18 3.70 -25.78 28.13
CA ALA A 18 3.51 -24.35 27.95
C ALA A 18 3.21 -24.18 26.46
N PHE A 19 1.94 -23.95 26.12
CA PHE A 19 1.62 -23.37 24.84
C PHE A 19 2.51 -22.14 24.76
N PRO A 20 3.42 -22.03 23.78
CA PRO A 20 4.05 -20.75 23.55
C PRO A 20 2.88 -19.80 23.29
N SER A 21 2.61 -18.89 24.23
CA SER A 21 1.81 -17.73 23.90
C SER A 21 2.59 -17.11 22.74
N GLU A 22 2.03 -17.15 21.54
CA GLU A 22 2.58 -16.35 20.45
C GLU A 22 2.90 -14.98 21.04
N PRO A 23 4.09 -14.40 20.77
CA PRO A 23 4.38 -13.04 21.22
C PRO A 23 3.12 -12.21 20.94
N PRO A 24 2.58 -11.50 21.96
CA PRO A 24 1.30 -10.83 21.82
C PRO A 24 1.35 -10.03 20.53
N ALA A 25 0.28 -10.09 19.72
CA ALA A 25 0.19 -9.36 18.47
C ALA A 25 0.74 -7.95 18.71
N THR A 26 1.87 -7.64 18.07
CA THR A 26 2.57 -6.37 18.30
C THR A 26 1.56 -5.26 18.06
N GLU A 27 1.42 -4.34 19.01
CA GLU A 27 0.52 -3.20 18.85
C GLU A 27 0.83 -2.49 17.53
N VAL A 28 -0.16 -2.36 16.65
CA VAL A 28 -0.02 -1.62 15.40
C VAL A 28 -0.17 -0.13 15.68
N ARG A 29 0.91 0.62 15.44
CA ARG A 29 0.99 2.07 15.52
C ARG A 29 1.26 2.57 14.11
N ALA A 30 0.17 2.73 13.36
CA ALA A 30 0.21 3.04 11.95
C ALA A 30 -0.15 4.49 11.64
N VAL A 31 0.36 4.99 10.51
CA VAL A 31 -0.07 6.25 9.89
C VAL A 31 -0.45 6.02 8.44
N TRP A 32 -1.59 6.57 8.00
CA TRP A 32 -1.90 6.73 6.59
C TRP A 32 -1.04 7.84 6.00
N LEU A 33 -0.19 7.49 5.05
CA LEU A 33 0.65 8.43 4.30
C LEU A 33 0.02 8.66 2.93
N THR A 34 -0.76 9.73 2.83
CA THR A 34 -1.67 10.00 1.71
C THR A 34 -0.96 10.73 0.58
N THR A 35 -1.04 10.15 -0.62
CA THR A 35 -0.44 10.70 -1.84
C THR A 35 -1.41 11.53 -2.68
N ASN A 36 -2.70 11.26 -2.55
CA ASN A 36 -3.76 11.92 -3.29
C ASN A 36 -3.70 13.44 -3.07
N TYR A 37 -3.61 14.19 -4.16
CA TYR A 37 -3.43 15.65 -4.19
C TYR A 37 -2.16 16.19 -3.50
N GLY A 38 -1.24 15.33 -3.07
CA GLY A 38 -0.09 15.71 -2.26
C GLY A 38 -0.50 16.15 -0.85
N LEU A 39 -1.49 15.47 -0.26
CA LEU A 39 -2.01 15.81 1.08
C LEU A 39 -0.92 15.70 2.15
N ASP A 40 -0.22 14.58 2.19
CA ASP A 40 0.93 14.37 3.09
C ASP A 40 2.25 14.40 2.31
N TRP A 41 2.26 13.78 1.12
CA TRP A 41 3.43 13.71 0.24
C TRP A 41 3.03 13.42 -1.22
N PRO A 42 3.75 13.89 -2.25
CA PRO A 42 4.81 14.88 -2.20
C PRO A 42 4.25 16.30 -2.30
N HIS A 43 4.88 17.25 -1.61
CA HIS A 43 4.56 18.66 -1.77
C HIS A 43 5.27 19.25 -2.98
N ASN A 44 6.50 18.81 -3.24
CA ASN A 44 7.22 19.14 -4.45
C ASN A 44 6.89 18.18 -5.60
N LYS A 45 6.45 18.67 -6.76
CA LYS A 45 6.04 17.83 -7.91
C LYS A 45 7.08 17.71 -9.02
N THR A 46 8.20 18.42 -8.90
CA THR A 46 9.15 18.59 -10.01
C THR A 46 10.57 18.14 -9.68
N ASP A 47 10.92 18.06 -8.40
CA ASP A 47 12.26 17.73 -7.91
C ASP A 47 12.23 16.44 -7.08
N VAL A 48 12.67 15.35 -7.71
CA VAL A 48 12.79 14.02 -7.10
C VAL A 48 13.67 14.05 -5.84
N SER A 49 14.73 14.86 -5.81
CA SER A 49 15.60 14.95 -4.63
C SER A 49 14.86 15.53 -3.44
N ARG A 50 14.02 16.55 -3.66
CA ARG A 50 13.16 17.11 -2.62
C ARG A 50 12.09 16.10 -2.19
N GLN A 51 11.46 15.40 -3.13
CA GLN A 51 10.49 14.35 -2.81
C GLN A 51 11.09 13.27 -1.90
N LYS A 52 12.28 12.78 -2.22
CA LYS A 52 13.00 11.80 -1.39
C LYS A 52 13.32 12.35 0.00
N LYS A 53 13.81 13.59 0.09
CA LYS A 53 14.11 14.24 1.38
C LYS A 53 12.87 14.45 2.23
N GLU A 54 11.75 14.88 1.64
CA GLU A 54 10.47 15.03 2.32
C GLU A 54 10.01 13.70 2.91
N LEU A 55 10.07 12.63 2.11
CA LEU A 55 9.65 11.30 2.54
C LEU A 55 10.56 10.75 3.67
N ILE A 56 11.87 10.90 3.54
CA ILE A 56 12.84 10.56 4.61
C ILE A 56 12.50 11.30 5.90
N ALA A 57 12.24 12.60 5.82
CA ALA A 57 11.94 13.42 7.00
C ALA A 57 10.64 12.99 7.70
N ILE A 58 9.62 12.58 6.91
CA ILE A 58 8.38 11.99 7.44
C ILE A 58 8.70 10.69 8.18
N LEU A 59 9.42 9.76 7.56
CA LEU A 59 9.74 8.46 8.14
C LEU A 59 10.62 8.57 9.40
N ASP A 60 11.61 9.47 9.40
CA ASP A 60 12.41 9.79 10.58
C ASP A 60 11.55 10.32 11.72
N ASN A 61 10.51 11.10 11.40
CA ASN A 61 9.58 11.62 12.39
C ASN A 61 8.72 10.49 12.99
N LEU A 62 8.16 9.64 12.14
CA LEU A 62 7.36 8.48 12.57
C LEU A 62 8.16 7.55 13.48
N GLN A 63 9.40 7.22 13.10
CA GLN A 63 10.29 6.40 13.93
C GLN A 63 10.57 7.06 15.28
N ARG A 64 10.87 8.37 15.30
CA ARG A 64 11.12 9.13 16.54
C ARG A 64 9.92 9.12 17.50
N HIS A 65 8.71 9.05 16.97
CA HIS A 65 7.47 8.98 17.74
C HIS A 65 6.95 7.54 17.93
N HIS A 66 7.81 6.55 17.71
CA HIS A 66 7.53 5.12 17.94
C HIS A 66 6.39 4.54 17.11
N PHE A 67 6.06 5.11 15.95
CA PHE A 67 5.24 4.39 14.98
C PHE A 67 6.02 3.18 14.44
N ASN A 68 5.31 2.13 14.03
CA ASN A 68 5.91 0.91 13.48
C ASN A 68 5.36 0.51 12.11
N THR A 69 4.31 1.15 11.61
CA THR A 69 3.73 0.81 10.30
C THR A 69 3.37 2.07 9.51
N VAL A 70 3.64 2.07 8.21
CA VAL A 70 3.25 3.11 7.26
C VAL A 70 2.28 2.52 6.25
N LEU A 71 1.10 3.11 6.12
CA LEU A 71 0.12 2.76 5.09
C LEU A 71 0.29 3.76 3.93
N PHE A 72 1.22 3.46 3.03
CA PHE A 72 1.57 4.35 1.92
C PHE A 72 0.57 4.22 0.78
N GLN A 73 -0.06 5.33 0.38
CA GLN A 73 -1.04 5.31 -0.69
C GLN A 73 -0.40 5.11 -2.07
N VAL A 74 -0.32 3.85 -2.52
CA VAL A 74 0.30 3.47 -3.79
C VAL A 74 -0.62 3.66 -5.00
N ARG A 75 -1.93 3.61 -4.78
CA ARG A 75 -2.94 3.81 -5.81
C ARG A 75 -3.98 4.83 -5.35
N ALA A 76 -4.19 5.85 -6.17
CA ALA A 76 -5.20 6.88 -5.94
C ALA A 76 -6.38 6.70 -6.91
N ARG A 77 -6.59 7.65 -7.83
CA ARG A 77 -7.79 7.72 -8.68
C ARG A 77 -7.50 7.26 -10.12
N GLY A 78 -7.10 6.00 -10.28
CA GLY A 78 -6.68 5.43 -11.57
C GLY A 78 -5.28 5.86 -12.01
N GLU A 79 -4.42 6.16 -11.03
CA GLU A 79 -3.00 6.47 -11.17
C GLU A 79 -2.25 5.88 -9.96
N VAL A 80 -0.96 5.60 -10.15
CA VAL A 80 -0.13 4.91 -9.15
C VAL A 80 1.16 5.66 -8.79
N PHE A 81 1.79 5.25 -7.70
CA PHE A 81 3.05 5.77 -7.18
C PHE A 81 4.16 4.71 -7.20
N TYR A 82 4.22 3.92 -8.28
CA TYR A 82 5.21 2.88 -8.53
C TYR A 82 5.30 2.58 -10.04
N ASP A 83 6.32 1.86 -10.53
CA ASP A 83 6.43 1.50 -11.96
C ASP A 83 5.43 0.41 -12.36
N SER A 84 4.21 0.83 -12.70
CA SER A 84 3.16 -0.07 -13.18
C SER A 84 3.12 -0.20 -14.70
N LYS A 85 2.79 -1.41 -15.17
CA LYS A 85 2.44 -1.69 -16.56
C LYS A 85 0.93 -1.54 -16.83
N ILE A 86 0.12 -1.40 -15.79
CA ILE A 86 -1.35 -1.41 -15.85
C ILE A 86 -1.90 0.02 -15.80
N GLU A 87 -1.55 0.77 -14.75
CA GLU A 87 -1.99 2.15 -14.53
C GLU A 87 -0.84 3.15 -14.72
N PRO A 88 -1.13 4.39 -15.15
CA PRO A 88 -0.09 5.39 -15.30
C PRO A 88 0.44 5.87 -13.95
N MET A 89 1.74 6.20 -13.90
CA MET A 89 2.30 6.90 -12.75
C MET A 89 1.68 8.30 -12.62
N SER A 90 1.48 8.73 -11.37
CA SER A 90 0.83 9.99 -11.04
C SER A 90 1.57 11.22 -11.58
N SER A 91 0.78 12.23 -11.94
CA SER A 91 1.28 13.57 -12.29
C SER A 91 1.99 14.31 -11.16
N LEU A 92 1.92 13.80 -9.92
CA LEU A 92 2.71 14.30 -8.80
C LEU A 92 4.18 13.84 -8.86
N ILE A 93 4.49 12.81 -9.63
CA ILE A 93 5.85 12.24 -9.76
C ILE A 93 6.45 12.55 -11.14
N VAL A 94 5.65 12.45 -12.20
CA VAL A 94 6.13 12.68 -13.58
C VAL A 94 5.92 14.14 -13.96
N SER A 95 7.01 14.92 -13.97
CA SER A 95 7.04 16.28 -14.50
C SER A 95 6.51 16.32 -15.94
N GLY A 96 5.35 16.97 -16.16
CA GLY A 96 4.70 17.08 -17.47
C GLY A 96 3.48 16.18 -17.68
N GLY A 97 3.05 15.40 -16.68
CA GLY A 97 1.77 14.69 -16.71
C GLY A 97 1.89 13.23 -16.29
N TYR A 98 1.32 12.32 -17.07
CA TYR A 98 1.25 10.89 -16.75
C TYR A 98 2.25 10.10 -17.60
N GLY A 99 3.02 9.18 -17.02
CA GLY A 99 4.06 8.46 -17.76
C GLY A 99 4.91 7.54 -16.89
N ARG A 100 6.20 7.43 -17.21
CA ARG A 100 7.22 6.75 -16.39
C ARG A 100 8.19 7.76 -15.82
N SER A 101 8.70 7.48 -14.63
CA SER A 101 9.77 8.24 -13.97
C SER A 101 10.94 7.30 -13.71
N ALA A 102 12.17 7.85 -13.66
CA ALA A 102 13.31 7.11 -13.12
C ALA A 102 13.22 6.94 -11.60
N PHE A 103 12.33 7.70 -10.95
CA PHE A 103 12.03 7.55 -9.53
C PHE A 103 10.80 6.67 -9.35
N ASP A 104 10.98 5.54 -8.67
CA ASP A 104 9.90 4.67 -8.18
C ASP A 104 9.65 4.97 -6.69
N PRO A 105 8.52 5.62 -6.34
CA PRO A 105 8.23 5.96 -4.96
C PRO A 105 7.99 4.77 -4.04
N LEU A 106 7.31 3.72 -4.51
CA LEU A 106 7.01 2.55 -3.69
C LEU A 106 8.29 1.77 -3.35
N ALA A 107 9.17 1.55 -4.33
CA ALA A 107 10.47 0.93 -4.07
C ALA A 107 11.25 1.74 -3.01
N PHE A 108 11.27 3.07 -3.16
CA PHE A 108 12.01 3.94 -2.27
C PHE A 108 11.42 3.98 -0.84
N VAL A 109 10.10 4.08 -0.69
CA VAL A 109 9.48 4.15 0.64
C VAL A 109 9.59 2.81 1.39
N VAL A 110 9.49 1.67 0.69
CA VAL A 110 9.71 0.34 1.29
C VAL A 110 11.13 0.25 1.85
N GLU A 111 12.14 0.58 1.02
CA GLU A 111 13.54 0.54 1.45
C GLU A 111 13.80 1.48 2.65
N GLU A 112 13.26 2.69 2.63
CA GLU A 112 13.44 3.67 3.71
C GLU A 112 12.66 3.32 4.98
N CYS A 113 11.49 2.68 4.87
CA CYS A 113 10.76 2.14 6.02
C CYS A 113 11.56 1.02 6.70
N HIS A 114 12.05 0.06 5.92
CA HIS A 114 12.81 -1.08 6.45
C HIS A 114 14.10 -0.67 7.14
N LYS A 115 14.82 0.34 6.62
CA LYS A 115 16.00 0.95 7.29
C LYS A 115 15.70 1.45 8.71
N ARG A 116 14.44 1.76 9.01
CA ARG A 116 13.98 2.31 10.29
C ARG A 116 13.24 1.30 11.17
N GLY A 117 13.09 0.06 10.70
CA GLY A 117 12.25 -0.94 11.35
C GLY A 117 10.75 -0.59 11.28
N LEU A 118 10.34 0.16 10.27
CA LEU A 118 8.93 0.40 9.95
C LEU A 118 8.47 -0.64 8.93
N GLU A 119 7.29 -1.20 9.14
CA GLU A 119 6.55 -1.93 8.11
C GLU A 119 5.98 -0.95 7.09
N CYS A 120 5.93 -1.35 5.82
CA CYS A 120 5.35 -0.59 4.74
C CYS A 120 4.22 -1.39 4.07
N HIS A 121 2.98 -0.96 4.33
CA HIS A 121 1.81 -1.51 3.64
C HIS A 121 1.47 -0.63 2.44
N ALA A 122 1.25 -1.28 1.30
CA ALA A 122 0.76 -0.63 0.10
C ALA A 122 -0.76 -0.43 0.17
N TRP A 123 -1.18 0.81 0.41
CA TRP A 123 -2.58 1.21 0.47
C TRP A 123 -3.14 1.56 -0.92
N MET A 124 -4.20 0.88 -1.33
CA MET A 124 -4.88 1.06 -2.60
C MET A 124 -6.30 1.58 -2.42
N VAL A 125 -6.58 2.76 -2.96
CA VAL A 125 -7.97 3.12 -3.28
C VAL A 125 -8.46 2.18 -4.36
N THR A 126 -9.64 1.58 -4.24
CA THR A 126 -10.14 0.54 -5.17
C THR A 126 -11.03 1.12 -6.27
N TYR A 127 -12.24 1.58 -5.96
CA TYR A 127 -13.23 1.91 -7.00
C TYR A 127 -13.12 3.32 -7.62
N PRO A 128 -12.90 4.41 -6.86
CA PRO A 128 -12.91 5.76 -7.42
C PRO A 128 -11.82 6.00 -8.48
N LEU A 129 -12.22 6.57 -9.62
CA LEU A 129 -11.34 6.97 -10.73
C LEU A 129 -11.33 8.50 -10.95
N GLY A 130 -12.03 9.26 -10.12
CA GLY A 130 -12.02 10.72 -10.12
C GLY A 130 -13.03 11.38 -11.06
N GLY A 131 -13.16 12.70 -10.93
CA GLY A 131 -14.09 13.50 -11.72
C GLY A 131 -13.67 13.72 -13.17
N ASN A 132 -14.54 14.34 -13.97
CA ASN A 132 -14.32 14.53 -15.40
C ASN A 132 -13.03 15.31 -15.73
N LYS A 133 -12.63 16.29 -14.92
CA LYS A 133 -11.38 17.04 -15.13
C LYS A 133 -10.17 16.12 -14.98
N HIS A 134 -10.14 15.31 -13.93
CA HIS A 134 -9.08 14.34 -13.66
C HIS A 134 -8.93 13.33 -14.82
N VAL A 135 -10.04 12.70 -15.20
CA VAL A 135 -10.09 11.76 -16.32
C VAL A 135 -9.66 12.38 -17.65
N ARG A 136 -10.06 13.64 -17.93
CA ARG A 136 -9.61 14.35 -19.13
C ARG A 136 -8.10 14.61 -19.11
N ASN A 137 -7.54 15.00 -17.96
CA ASN A 137 -6.11 15.28 -17.82
C ASN A 137 -5.25 14.01 -18.02
N MET A 138 -5.75 12.84 -17.60
CA MET A 138 -5.10 11.55 -17.90
C MET A 138 -5.13 11.19 -19.39
N GLY A 139 -6.06 11.76 -20.18
CA GLY A 139 -6.17 11.52 -21.61
C GLY A 139 -6.35 10.03 -21.95
N ALA A 140 -5.65 9.56 -22.98
CA ALA A 140 -5.69 8.15 -23.42
C ALA A 140 -5.18 7.16 -22.37
N LYS A 141 -4.49 7.63 -21.32
CA LYS A 141 -3.99 6.77 -20.25
C LYS A 141 -5.06 6.41 -19.21
N SER A 142 -6.16 7.16 -19.15
CA SER A 142 -7.26 6.90 -18.22
C SER A 142 -7.93 5.56 -18.51
N LEU A 143 -8.20 4.78 -17.45
CA LEU A 143 -8.98 3.56 -17.54
C LEU A 143 -10.37 3.79 -18.15
N VAL A 144 -10.98 4.94 -17.90
CA VAL A 144 -12.27 5.32 -18.48
C VAL A 144 -12.24 5.33 -20.01
N ARG A 145 -11.08 5.67 -20.61
CA ARG A 145 -10.89 5.63 -22.07
C ARG A 145 -10.43 4.27 -22.57
N LYS A 146 -9.56 3.58 -21.82
CA LYS A 146 -9.01 2.28 -22.22
C LYS A 146 -10.06 1.17 -22.17
N GLU A 147 -10.88 1.16 -21.12
CA GLU A 147 -11.82 0.08 -20.81
C GLU A 147 -13.17 0.68 -20.35
N PRO A 148 -13.93 1.36 -21.24
CA PRO A 148 -15.18 2.01 -20.87
C PRO A 148 -16.23 1.05 -20.30
N ALA A 149 -16.13 -0.25 -20.62
CA ALA A 149 -17.03 -1.28 -20.09
C ALA A 149 -16.76 -1.65 -18.62
N LEU A 150 -15.59 -1.30 -18.06
CA LEU A 150 -15.24 -1.55 -16.66
C LEU A 150 -15.65 -0.41 -15.71
N VAL A 151 -16.18 0.69 -16.24
CA VAL A 151 -16.39 1.91 -15.46
C VAL A 151 -17.84 2.37 -15.47
N LYS A 152 -18.25 3.01 -14.39
CA LYS A 152 -19.56 3.63 -14.25
C LYS A 152 -19.41 5.06 -13.76
N LYS A 153 -20.25 5.95 -14.31
CA LYS A 153 -20.33 7.33 -13.86
C LYS A 153 -21.47 7.49 -12.88
N TYR A 154 -21.19 8.08 -11.72
CA TYR A 154 -22.20 8.36 -10.70
C TYR A 154 -21.93 9.72 -10.06
N LYS A 155 -22.96 10.57 -10.01
CA LYS A 155 -22.90 11.93 -9.43
C LYS A 155 -21.68 12.77 -9.86
N GLY A 156 -21.30 12.66 -11.14
CA GLY A 156 -20.20 13.44 -11.72
C GLY A 156 -18.79 12.84 -11.59
N GLU A 157 -18.65 11.77 -10.81
CA GLU A 157 -17.41 11.01 -10.61
C GLU A 157 -17.42 9.69 -11.40
N TRP A 158 -16.23 9.21 -11.77
CA TRP A 158 -16.05 7.90 -12.38
C TRP A 158 -15.59 6.89 -11.34
N PHE A 159 -16.07 5.66 -11.49
CA PHE A 159 -15.73 4.52 -10.65
C PHE A 159 -15.48 3.31 -11.54
N LEU A 160 -14.65 2.38 -11.08
CA LEU A 160 -14.78 0.98 -11.49
C LEU A 160 -16.19 0.48 -11.14
N ASP A 161 -16.79 -0.31 -12.03
CA ASP A 161 -18.11 -0.89 -11.79
C ASP A 161 -17.98 -2.15 -10.91
N PRO A 162 -18.38 -2.12 -9.62
CA PRO A 162 -18.30 -3.30 -8.76
C PRO A 162 -19.24 -4.43 -9.21
N GLY A 163 -20.23 -4.15 -10.06
CA GLY A 163 -21.12 -5.16 -10.63
C GLY A 163 -20.53 -5.87 -11.86
N ASN A 164 -19.38 -5.43 -12.36
CA ASN A 164 -18.71 -6.07 -13.49
C ASN A 164 -17.71 -7.13 -12.99
N PRO A 165 -17.87 -8.43 -13.33
CA PRO A 165 -16.97 -9.50 -12.88
C PRO A 165 -15.51 -9.31 -13.27
N ARG A 166 -15.21 -8.49 -14.29
CA ARG A 166 -13.83 -8.18 -14.69
C ARG A 166 -13.14 -7.16 -13.77
N THR A 167 -13.89 -6.43 -12.93
CA THR A 167 -13.34 -5.44 -11.99
C THR A 167 -12.44 -6.09 -10.96
N ASP A 168 -12.82 -7.25 -10.43
CA ASP A 168 -12.01 -7.99 -9.45
C ASP A 168 -10.68 -8.42 -10.05
N ASN A 169 -10.71 -8.99 -11.26
CA ASN A 169 -9.51 -9.39 -11.99
C ASN A 169 -8.58 -8.19 -12.24
N TYR A 170 -9.15 -7.02 -12.54
CA TYR A 170 -8.39 -5.80 -12.74
C TYR A 170 -7.68 -5.35 -11.45
N LEU A 171 -8.41 -5.27 -10.33
CA LEU A 171 -7.83 -4.91 -9.03
C LEU A 171 -6.78 -5.93 -8.56
N LEU A 172 -7.07 -7.22 -8.70
CA LEU A 172 -6.13 -8.30 -8.36
C LEU A 172 -4.86 -8.25 -9.22
N SER A 173 -4.94 -7.81 -10.47
CA SER A 173 -3.75 -7.65 -11.31
C SER A 173 -2.80 -6.58 -10.80
N LEU A 174 -3.32 -5.48 -10.23
CA LEU A 174 -2.54 -4.43 -9.59
C LEU A 174 -1.93 -4.92 -8.27
N VAL A 175 -2.72 -5.61 -7.44
CA VAL A 175 -2.22 -6.23 -6.20
C VAL A 175 -1.09 -7.22 -6.54
N LYS A 176 -1.27 -8.05 -7.56
CA LYS A 176 -0.26 -9.01 -8.02
C LYS A 176 1.03 -8.29 -8.47
N GLU A 177 0.92 -7.19 -9.21
CA GLU A 177 2.08 -6.39 -9.62
C GLU A 177 2.86 -5.86 -8.41
N ILE A 178 2.15 -5.42 -7.37
CA ILE A 178 2.77 -4.92 -6.13
C ILE A 178 3.46 -6.07 -5.37
N VAL A 179 2.74 -7.14 -5.01
CA VAL A 179 3.29 -8.20 -4.15
C VAL A 179 4.36 -9.06 -4.84
N THR A 180 4.48 -8.99 -6.17
CA THR A 180 5.56 -9.68 -6.91
C THR A 180 6.74 -8.77 -7.25
N GLY A 181 6.57 -7.46 -7.19
CA GLY A 181 7.59 -6.48 -7.54
C GLY A 181 8.27 -5.81 -6.34
N TYR A 182 7.62 -5.81 -5.17
CA TYR A 182 8.04 -5.02 -4.01
C TYR A 182 7.96 -5.85 -2.74
N ASP A 183 8.92 -5.62 -1.83
CA ASP A 183 8.99 -6.24 -0.51
C ASP A 183 8.06 -5.52 0.49
N VAL A 184 6.76 -5.49 0.17
CA VAL A 184 5.76 -4.86 1.04
C VAL A 184 5.36 -5.79 2.17
N ASP A 185 5.15 -5.23 3.35
CA ASP A 185 4.74 -6.00 4.54
C ASP A 185 3.22 -6.26 4.56
N GLY A 186 2.46 -5.52 3.75
CA GLY A 186 1.03 -5.72 3.62
C GLY A 186 0.37 -4.95 2.47
N ILE A 187 -0.90 -5.29 2.21
CA ILE A 187 -1.80 -4.55 1.32
C ILE A 187 -2.94 -3.99 2.17
N HIS A 188 -3.36 -2.76 1.88
CA HIS A 188 -4.46 -2.08 2.58
C HIS A 188 -5.48 -1.49 1.61
#